data_AF-A0AAU6MKF7-F1
#
_entry.id   AF-A0AAU6MKF7-F1
#
_cell.length_a   1.000
_cell.length_b   1.000
_cell.length_c   1.000
_cell.angle_alpha   90.00
_cell.angle_beta   90.00
_cell.angle_gamma   90.00
#
_symmetry.space_group_name_H-M   'P 1'
#
loop_
_entity.id
_entity.type
_entity.pdbx_description
1 polymer ?
#
loop_
_entity_poly.entity_id
_entity_poly.type
_entity_poly.pdbx_seq_one_letter_code
_entity_poly.pdbx_strand_id
1 'polypeptide(L)'
;MRADGTAAVKQLDGQEFDFDSQRRISGTGTWELTDRPMGWSDGQHVSLSVTRRTSSAWREPADEADEVAVDGNSREPAPDSYTWTLELERRKKGLALYFFYGDPDNRNAYYLEKAR
;
A
#
# COMPACT_ATOMS: atom_id res chain seq x y z
N MET A 1 9.94 3.04 -7.87
CA MET A 1 9.74 2.17 -9.05
C MET A 1 10.64 2.65 -10.17
N ARG A 2 11.32 1.74 -10.87
CA ARG A 2 12.24 2.02 -11.98
C ARG A 2 11.72 1.39 -13.27
N ALA A 3 12.11 1.95 -14.42
CA ALA A 3 11.63 1.49 -15.72
C ALA A 3 11.96 0.01 -16.05
N ASP A 4 12.95 -0.58 -15.35
CA ASP A 4 13.33 -1.99 -15.47
C ASP A 4 12.41 -2.95 -14.69
N GLY A 5 11.29 -2.46 -14.13
CA GLY A 5 10.36 -3.23 -13.34
C GLY A 5 10.78 -3.42 -11.88
N THR A 6 11.90 -2.84 -11.42
CA THR A 6 12.32 -2.93 -10.01
C THR A 6 11.67 -1.87 -9.14
N ALA A 7 11.42 -2.21 -7.88
CA ALA A 7 10.86 -1.32 -6.87
C ALA A 7 11.61 -1.40 -5.53
N ALA A 8 11.74 -0.24 -4.89
CA ALA A 8 12.07 -0.14 -3.48
C ALA A 8 10.86 0.49 -2.80
N VAL A 9 10.40 -0.16 -1.74
CA VAL A 9 9.25 0.25 -0.93
C VAL A 9 9.77 0.64 0.44
N LYS A 10 9.31 1.78 0.95
CA LYS A 10 9.69 2.28 2.26
C LYS A 10 8.43 2.63 3.03
N GLN A 11 8.20 1.91 4.12
CA GLN A 11 7.17 2.20 5.11
C GLN A 11 5.77 2.35 4.50
N LEU A 12 5.40 1.47 3.57
CA LEU A 12 4.08 1.51 2.93
C LEU A 12 3.07 0.74 3.77
N ASP A 13 1.95 1.39 4.08
CA ASP A 13 0.85 0.82 4.85
C ASP A 13 0.15 -0.33 4.07
N GLY A 14 -0.49 -1.24 4.80
CA GLY A 14 -1.33 -2.29 4.20
C GLY A 14 -2.49 -1.71 3.38
N GLN A 15 -2.94 -2.47 2.39
CA GLN A 15 -4.08 -2.16 1.53
C GLN A 15 -5.36 -2.82 2.07
N GLU A 16 -6.53 -2.26 1.77
CA GLU A 16 -7.83 -2.79 2.20
C GLU A 16 -7.89 -2.99 3.73
N PHE A 17 -8.31 -4.15 4.21
CA PHE A 17 -8.38 -4.50 5.63
C PHE A 17 -7.01 -4.58 6.30
N ASP A 18 -5.92 -4.82 5.54
CA ASP A 18 -4.58 -4.86 6.12
C ASP A 18 -4.13 -3.49 6.64
N PHE A 19 -4.77 -2.41 6.22
CA PHE A 19 -4.51 -1.07 6.73
C PHE A 19 -4.79 -0.95 8.23
N ASP A 20 -5.80 -1.66 8.73
CA ASP A 20 -6.21 -1.67 10.14
C ASP A 20 -5.19 -2.41 11.00
N SER A 21 -4.34 -3.25 10.39
CA SER A 21 -3.18 -3.81 11.08
C SER A 21 -2.15 -2.75 11.45
N GLN A 22 -2.23 -1.54 10.89
CA GLN A 22 -1.30 -0.45 11.13
C GLN A 22 0.17 -0.82 10.83
N ARG A 23 0.41 -1.87 10.04
CA ARG A 23 1.77 -2.28 9.69
C ARG A 23 2.24 -1.52 8.47
N ARG A 24 3.51 -1.16 8.51
CA ARG A 24 4.25 -0.53 7.42
C ARG A 24 5.35 -1.45 6.95
N ILE A 25 5.39 -1.74 5.66
CA ILE A 25 6.32 -2.69 5.06
C ILE A 25 7.38 -1.92 4.25
N SER A 26 8.63 -2.30 4.42
CA SER A 26 9.74 -1.85 3.58
C SER A 26 10.43 -3.04 2.95
N GLY A 27 10.90 -2.89 1.72
CA GLY A 27 11.60 -3.95 1.04
C GLY A 27 11.93 -3.65 -0.41
N THR A 28 12.44 -4.67 -1.08
CA THR A 28 12.69 -4.66 -2.52
C THR A 28 11.79 -5.65 -3.22
N GLY A 29 11.42 -5.33 -4.45
CA GLY A 29 10.71 -6.26 -5.30
C GLY A 29 10.48 -5.69 -6.69
N THR A 30 9.33 -6.00 -7.26
CA THR A 30 9.02 -5.74 -8.66
C THR A 30 7.70 -4.99 -8.81
N TRP A 31 7.55 -4.29 -9.93
CA TRP A 31 6.28 -3.71 -10.33
C TRP A 31 6.03 -3.95 -11.81
N GLU A 32 4.74 -4.02 -12.17
CA GLU A 32 4.28 -4.09 -13.54
C GLU A 32 3.04 -3.22 -13.75
N LEU A 33 2.91 -2.63 -14.94
CA LEU A 33 1.68 -2.01 -15.40
C LEU A 33 0.81 -3.11 -16.00
N THR A 34 -0.47 -3.15 -15.61
CA THR A 34 -1.39 -4.19 -16.02
C THR A 34 -2.74 -3.58 -16.38
N ASP A 35 -3.41 -4.17 -17.36
CA ASP A 35 -4.76 -3.83 -17.82
C ASP A 35 -5.80 -4.90 -17.43
N ARG A 36 -5.38 -5.90 -16.63
CA ARG A 36 -6.28 -6.92 -16.12
C ARG A 36 -7.26 -6.30 -15.12
N PRO A 37 -8.52 -6.77 -15.06
CA PRO A 37 -9.44 -6.36 -14.01
C PRO A 37 -8.86 -6.70 -12.63
N MET A 38 -8.54 -5.67 -11.86
CA MET A 38 -8.05 -5.74 -10.48
C MET A 38 -8.35 -4.42 -9.77
N GLY A 39 -8.18 -4.38 -8.46
CA GLY A 39 -8.48 -3.19 -7.68
C GLY A 39 -9.96 -2.85 -7.73
N TRP A 40 -10.26 -1.57 -7.61
CA TRP A 40 -11.61 -1.04 -7.50
C TRP A 40 -11.94 0.04 -8.53
N SER A 41 -10.98 0.39 -9.40
CA SER A 41 -11.19 1.29 -10.52
C SER A 41 -11.06 0.57 -11.87
N ASP A 42 -11.66 1.15 -12.91
CA ASP A 42 -11.49 0.65 -14.26
C ASP A 42 -10.16 1.10 -14.87
N GLY A 43 -9.59 0.27 -15.72
CA GLY A 43 -8.44 0.63 -16.56
C GLY A 43 -7.12 0.04 -16.09
N GLN A 44 -6.05 0.83 -16.21
CA GLN A 44 -4.69 0.39 -15.92
C GLN A 44 -4.36 0.49 -14.43
N HIS A 45 -3.65 -0.50 -13.92
CA HIS A 45 -3.20 -0.60 -12.55
C HIS A 45 -1.70 -0.87 -12.50
N VAL A 46 -1.09 -0.63 -11.34
CA VAL A 46 0.26 -1.11 -11.04
C VAL A 46 0.19 -2.21 -9.99
N SER A 47 0.64 -3.41 -10.35
CA SER A 47 0.90 -4.46 -9.37
C SER A 47 2.29 -4.24 -8.80
N LEU A 48 2.40 -3.99 -7.50
CA LEU A 48 3.66 -3.74 -6.80
C LEU A 48 3.86 -4.85 -5.77
N SER A 49 4.85 -5.73 -6.00
CA SER A 49 5.15 -6.83 -5.08
C SER A 49 6.50 -6.63 -4.41
N VAL A 50 6.53 -6.63 -3.08
CA VAL A 50 7.74 -6.83 -2.28
C VAL A 50 7.95 -8.33 -2.14
N THR A 51 9.08 -8.85 -2.62
CA THR A 51 9.46 -10.27 -2.51
C THR A 51 10.53 -10.50 -1.44
N ARG A 52 11.20 -9.43 -1.00
CA ARG A 52 12.16 -9.43 0.10
C ARG A 52 11.88 -8.25 1.03
N ARG A 53 11.15 -8.49 2.12
CA ARG A 53 11.01 -7.52 3.20
C ARG A 53 12.37 -7.22 3.83
N THR A 54 12.71 -5.95 3.97
CA THR A 54 13.93 -5.49 4.67
C THR A 54 13.64 -4.99 6.07
N SER A 55 12.44 -4.46 6.31
CA SER A 55 11.98 -4.05 7.64
C SER A 55 10.46 -3.92 7.67
N SER A 56 9.91 -3.93 8.89
CA SER A 56 8.53 -3.54 9.17
C SER A 56 8.51 -2.55 10.33
N ALA A 57 7.50 -1.68 10.35
CA ALA A 57 7.19 -0.82 11.49
C ALA A 57 5.68 -0.81 11.74
N TRP A 58 5.28 -0.18 12.84
CA TRP A 58 3.89 0.19 13.06
C TRP A 58 3.70 1.65 12.62
N ARG A 59 2.54 1.96 12.06
CA ARG A 59 2.09 3.34 11.83
C ARG A 59 1.99 4.00 13.20
N GLU A 60 2.60 5.17 13.31
CA GLU A 60 2.35 6.02 14.47
C GLU A 60 0.91 6.52 14.36
N PRO A 61 0.09 6.35 15.41
CA PRO A 61 -1.28 6.86 15.43
C PRO A 61 -1.25 8.35 15.09
N ALA A 62 -2.02 8.76 14.09
CA ALA A 62 -2.16 10.19 13.81
C ALA A 62 -2.96 10.87 14.91
N ASP A 63 -4.02 10.19 15.39
CA ASP A 63 -5.00 10.69 16.36
C ASP A 63 -5.49 9.55 17.28
N GLU A 64 -6.21 9.88 18.36
CA GLU A 64 -6.76 8.90 19.34
C GLU A 64 -7.66 7.83 18.71
N ALA A 65 -8.38 8.15 17.62
CA ALA A 65 -9.21 7.18 16.90
C ALA A 65 -8.37 6.07 16.23
N ASP A 66 -7.13 6.39 15.88
CA ASP A 66 -6.16 5.44 15.30
C ASP A 66 -5.54 4.56 16.41
N GLU A 67 -5.53 4.98 17.68
CA GLU A 67 -5.00 4.14 18.78
C GLU A 67 -5.88 2.92 19.12
N VAL A 68 -7.19 3.03 18.89
CA VAL A 68 -8.17 2.02 19.34
C VAL A 68 -8.25 0.79 18.42
N ALA A 69 -7.67 0.86 17.21
CA ALA A 69 -7.76 -0.22 16.21
C ALA A 69 -6.86 -1.43 16.51
N VAL A 70 -5.90 -1.31 17.43
CA VAL A 70 -5.00 -2.42 17.78
C VAL A 70 -5.57 -3.20 18.96
N ASP A 71 -6.50 -4.11 18.68
CA ASP A 71 -6.90 -5.11 19.65
C ASP A 71 -5.65 -5.90 20.06
N GLY A 72 -5.33 -5.90 21.36
CA GLY A 72 -4.06 -6.36 21.93
C GLY A 72 -3.76 -7.86 21.80
N ASN A 73 -4.39 -8.55 20.86
CA ASN A 73 -4.20 -9.96 20.62
C ASN A 73 -3.10 -10.19 19.57
N SER A 74 -1.89 -10.47 20.06
CA SER A 74 -0.72 -10.93 19.29
C SER A 74 -0.48 -10.19 17.96
N ARG A 75 0.34 -9.13 18.01
CA ARG A 75 0.93 -8.51 16.82
C ARG A 75 1.63 -9.56 15.95
N GLU A 76 0.90 -10.12 15.00
CA GLU A 76 1.41 -11.12 14.08
C GLU A 76 2.59 -10.50 13.30
N PRO A 77 3.69 -11.25 13.11
CA PRO A 77 4.82 -10.76 12.32
C PRO A 77 4.34 -10.27 10.96
N ALA A 78 4.98 -9.22 10.44
CA ALA A 78 4.73 -8.80 9.07
C ALA A 78 4.97 -9.99 8.11
N PRO A 79 4.32 -10.02 6.95
CA PRO A 79 4.57 -11.05 5.93
C PRO A 79 5.88 -10.76 5.19
N ASP A 80 6.63 -11.81 4.83
CA ASP A 80 7.94 -11.66 4.16
C ASP A 80 7.81 -11.10 2.74
N SER A 81 6.63 -11.26 2.14
CA SER A 81 6.20 -10.66 0.89
C SER A 81 4.85 -9.94 1.05
N TYR A 82 4.60 -8.96 0.20
CA TYR A 82 3.33 -8.23 0.17
C TYR A 82 3.10 -7.66 -1.23
N THR A 83 1.87 -7.68 -1.72
CA THR A 83 1.53 -7.10 -3.03
C THR A 83 0.44 -6.06 -2.85
N TRP A 84 0.70 -4.86 -3.38
CA TRP A 84 -0.29 -3.80 -3.54
C TRP A 84 -0.80 -3.78 -4.97
N THR A 85 -2.10 -3.56 -5.14
CA THR A 85 -2.69 -3.07 -6.38
C THR A 85 -2.84 -1.55 -6.27
N LEU A 86 -2.02 -0.82 -7.02
CA LEU A 86 -2.08 0.63 -7.08
C LEU A 86 -2.96 1.09 -8.25
N GLU A 87 -3.92 1.91 -7.91
CA GLU A 87 -4.80 2.64 -8.80
C GLU A 87 -4.07 3.84 -9.44
N LEU A 88 -4.53 4.24 -10.63
CA LEU A 88 -3.93 5.31 -11.42
C LEU A 88 -4.90 6.48 -11.59
N GLU A 89 -4.52 7.68 -11.13
CA GLU A 89 -5.30 8.89 -11.36
C GLU A 89 -4.50 9.91 -12.18
N ARG A 90 -5.03 10.31 -13.34
CA ARG A 90 -4.44 11.40 -14.14
C ARG A 90 -4.77 12.75 -13.52
N ARG A 91 -3.73 13.49 -13.12
CA ARG A 91 -3.82 14.86 -12.59
C ARG A 91 -3.23 15.87 -13.57
N LYS A 92 -3.52 17.16 -13.37
CA LYS A 92 -2.98 18.25 -14.20
C LYS A 92 -1.44 18.26 -14.29
N LYS A 93 -0.76 17.79 -13.24
CA LYS A 93 0.71 17.80 -13.12
C LYS A 93 1.35 16.42 -13.23
N GLY A 94 0.62 15.40 -13.71
CA GLY A 94 1.17 14.05 -13.88
C GLY A 94 0.21 12.95 -13.44
N LEU A 95 0.78 11.80 -13.06
CA LEU A 95 0.05 10.62 -12.62
C LEU A 95 0.18 10.48 -11.10
N ALA A 96 -0.93 10.29 -10.40
CA ALA A 96 -0.95 9.92 -9.00
C ALA A 96 -1.19 8.41 -8.88
N LEU A 97 -0.50 7.82 -7.91
CA LEU A 97 -0.67 6.42 -7.51
C LEU A 97 -1.40 6.41 -6.17
N TYR A 98 -2.37 5.53 -6.01
CA TYR A 98 -3.07 5.37 -4.75
C TYR A 98 -3.55 3.94 -4.59
N PHE A 99 -3.98 3.56 -3.39
CA PHE A 99 -4.69 2.31 -3.15
C PHE A 99 -5.87 2.57 -2.22
N PHE A 100 -6.87 1.69 -2.25
CA PHE A 100 -8.00 1.76 -1.33
C PHE A 100 -7.70 1.04 -0.02
N TYR A 101 -8.20 1.60 1.08
CA TYR A 101 -8.07 1.01 2.41
C TYR A 101 -9.36 1.12 3.22
N GLY A 102 -9.42 0.31 4.28
CA GLY A 102 -10.59 0.18 5.15
C GLY A 102 -11.65 -0.74 4.56
N ASP A 103 -12.86 -0.64 5.12
CA ASP A 103 -14.01 -1.44 4.72
C ASP A 103 -14.37 -1.20 3.23
N PRO A 104 -14.56 -2.25 2.41
CA PRO A 104 -15.02 -2.16 1.03
C PRO A 104 -16.34 -1.39 0.84
N ASP A 105 -17.19 -1.27 1.86
CA ASP A 105 -18.42 -0.48 1.83
C ASP A 105 -18.17 1.01 2.16
N ASN A 106 -17.04 1.34 2.78
CA ASN A 106 -16.63 2.71 3.12
C ASN A 106 -15.15 2.95 2.79
N ARG A 107 -14.86 2.99 1.48
CA ARG A 107 -13.50 3.01 0.95
C ARG A 107 -12.86 4.38 1.12
N ASN A 108 -11.66 4.38 1.68
CA ASN A 108 -10.79 5.55 1.69
C ASN A 108 -9.63 5.35 0.71
N ALA A 109 -9.17 6.43 0.08
CA ALA A 109 -8.05 6.40 -0.85
C ALA A 109 -6.77 6.89 -0.18
N TYR A 110 -5.71 6.09 -0.20
CA TYR A 110 -4.38 6.45 0.25
C TYR A 110 -3.53 6.88 -0.94
N TYR A 111 -3.30 8.19 -1.10
CA TYR A 111 -2.46 8.71 -2.18
C TYR A 111 -0.98 8.65 -1.84
N LEU A 112 -0.19 8.07 -2.74
CA LEU A 112 1.25 8.02 -2.59
C LEU A 112 1.87 9.35 -2.99
N GLU A 113 2.76 9.83 -2.14
CA GLU A 113 3.56 11.03 -2.42
C GLU A 113 4.96 10.66 -2.88
N LYS A 114 5.53 11.52 -3.72
CA LYS A 114 6.94 11.41 -4.10
C LYS A 114 7.80 11.68 -2.85
N ALA A 115 8.72 10.77 -2.55
CA ALA A 115 9.74 11.01 -1.54
C ALA A 115 10.49 12.32 -1.85
N ARG A 116 10.65 13.17 -0.84
CA ARG A 116 11.40 14.43 -0.93
C ARG A 116 12.90 14.14 -1.01
#